data_AF-A0AAN8FZH1-F1
#
_entry.id   AF-A0AAN8FZH1-F1
#
_cell.length_a   1.000
_cell.length_b   1.000
_cell.length_c   1.000
_cell.angle_alpha   90.00
_cell.angle_beta   90.00
_cell.angle_gamma   90.00
#
_symmetry.space_group_name_H-M   'P 1'
#
loop_
_entity.id
_entity.type
_entity.pdbx_description
1 polymer ?
#
loop_
_entity_poly.entity_id
_entity_poly.type
_entity_poly.pdbx_seq_one_letter_code
_entity_poly.pdbx_strand_id
1 'polypeptide(L)'
;MWLDTLVHVSKVEGAIEENVIVKMLEGIEADGKLQPLVVLEILSRSSTLKVAAVKDYVIRWLDAQKKQIESDRKAIAEGERRVEEIDKQMESLKFNVQVLQVNKCSACDTALQLPAVHFLCRHSYHVHCFESYSDKPDVCPACVGPMSRETSRESISDKAAYQMFHKELNGAVNGLDVISKYIRSGVFDSSRRNAQKK
;
A
#
# COMPACT_ATOMS: atom_id res chain seq x y z
N MET A 1 -16.71 3.01 -26.54
CA MET A 1 -16.99 4.40 -26.92
C MET A 1 -15.80 5.06 -27.60
N TRP A 2 -14.68 5.37 -26.92
CA TRP A 2 -13.51 5.99 -27.60
C TRP A 2 -12.86 5.12 -28.67
N LEU A 3 -12.80 3.80 -28.45
CA LEU A 3 -12.26 2.85 -29.43
C LEU A 3 -13.08 2.87 -30.74
N ASP A 4 -14.42 2.91 -30.62
CA ASP A 4 -15.33 2.94 -31.76
C ASP A 4 -15.19 4.25 -32.56
N THR A 5 -15.02 5.37 -31.85
CA THR A 5 -14.75 6.67 -32.45
C THR A 5 -13.42 6.67 -33.21
N LEU A 6 -12.35 6.13 -32.63
CA LEU A 6 -11.05 5.99 -33.28
C LEU A 6 -11.13 5.15 -34.57
N VAL A 7 -11.85 4.03 -34.52
CA VAL A 7 -12.04 3.14 -35.67
C VAL A 7 -12.92 3.80 -36.75
N HIS A 8 -13.89 4.62 -36.37
CA HIS A 8 -14.68 5.37 -37.32
C HIS A 8 -13.83 6.45 -38.01
N VAL A 9 -13.08 7.24 -37.24
CA VAL A 9 -12.16 8.26 -37.72
C VAL A 9 -11.11 7.69 -38.67
N SER A 10 -10.58 6.49 -38.39
CA SER A 10 -9.57 5.87 -39.27
C SER A 10 -10.10 5.38 -40.62
N LYS A 11 -11.43 5.19 -40.74
CA LYS A 11 -12.10 4.75 -41.97
C LYS A 11 -12.65 5.90 -42.83
N VAL A 12 -12.69 7.11 -42.30
CA VAL A 12 -13.21 8.28 -43.01
C VAL A 12 -12.14 8.79 -43.99
N GLU A 13 -12.44 8.70 -45.29
CA GLU A 13 -11.56 9.16 -46.39
C GLU A 13 -11.63 10.68 -46.63
N GLY A 14 -12.34 11.44 -45.78
CA GLY A 14 -12.46 12.90 -45.85
C GLY A 14 -11.35 13.64 -45.11
N ALA A 15 -11.18 14.93 -45.44
CA ALA A 15 -10.28 15.82 -44.69
C ALA A 15 -10.87 16.10 -43.30
N ILE A 16 -10.25 15.53 -42.27
CA ILE A 16 -10.62 15.77 -40.87
C ILE A 16 -9.83 16.96 -40.35
N GLU A 17 -10.50 17.89 -39.67
CA GLU A 17 -9.83 19.02 -39.02
C GLU A 17 -8.90 18.55 -37.90
N GLU A 18 -7.66 19.06 -37.93
CA GLU A 18 -6.60 18.70 -36.97
C GLU A 18 -7.00 19.00 -35.52
N ASN A 19 -7.75 20.08 -35.28
CA ASN A 19 -8.21 20.47 -33.95
C ASN A 19 -9.19 19.45 -33.33
N VAL A 20 -10.00 18.78 -34.15
CA VAL A 20 -10.94 17.74 -33.69
C VAL A 20 -10.16 16.51 -33.23
N ILE A 21 -9.11 16.12 -33.95
CA ILE A 21 -8.24 14.99 -33.60
C ILE A 21 -7.50 15.28 -32.29
N VAL A 22 -6.95 16.49 -32.13
CA VAL A 22 -6.25 16.89 -30.90
C VAL A 22 -7.19 16.81 -29.68
N LYS A 23 -8.38 17.40 -29.76
CA LYS A 23 -9.37 17.33 -28.66
C LYS A 23 -9.81 15.90 -28.36
N MET A 24 -9.93 15.05 -29.37
CA MET A 24 -10.25 13.64 -29.17
C MET A 24 -9.11 12.91 -28.44
N LEU A 25 -7.86 13.14 -28.84
CA LEU A 25 -6.69 12.56 -28.18
C LEU A 25 -6.56 13.02 -26.73
N GLU A 26 -6.86 14.30 -26.43
CA GLU A 26 -6.92 14.82 -25.06
C GLU A 26 -8.02 14.15 -24.24
N GLY A 27 -9.20 13.92 -24.82
CA GLY A 27 -10.29 13.19 -24.17
C GLY A 27 -9.95 11.73 -23.87
N ILE A 28 -9.21 11.07 -24.78
CA ILE A 28 -8.71 9.71 -24.58
C ILE A 28 -7.64 9.66 -23.49
N GLU A 29 -6.74 10.63 -23.48
CA GLU A 29 -5.70 10.80 -22.46
C GLU A 29 -6.32 10.98 -21.06
N ALA A 30 -7.38 11.80 -20.95
CA ALA A 30 -8.09 12.04 -19.70
C ALA A 30 -8.90 10.83 -19.19
N ASP A 31 -9.48 10.03 -20.09
CA ASP A 31 -10.22 8.81 -19.71
C ASP A 31 -9.28 7.70 -19.24
N GLY A 32 -8.03 7.66 -19.73
CA GLY A 32 -6.98 6.75 -19.27
C GLY A 32 -7.23 5.25 -19.54
N LYS A 33 -8.35 4.89 -20.18
CA LYS A 33 -8.76 3.49 -20.42
C LYS A 33 -8.06 2.84 -21.62
N LEU A 34 -7.57 3.65 -22.56
CA LEU A 34 -6.96 3.15 -23.79
C LEU A 34 -5.45 3.25 -23.73
N GLN A 35 -4.78 2.14 -24.06
CA GLN A 35 -3.33 2.15 -24.18
C GLN A 35 -2.92 3.02 -25.39
N PRO A 36 -2.01 4.00 -25.22
CA PRO A 36 -1.65 4.92 -26.29
C PRO A 36 -1.05 4.26 -27.54
N LEU A 37 -0.47 3.07 -27.39
CA LEU A 37 0.00 2.24 -28.51
C LEU A 37 -1.15 1.77 -29.41
N VAL A 38 -2.29 1.38 -28.81
CA VAL A 38 -3.50 0.96 -29.55
C VAL A 38 -4.10 2.14 -30.32
N VAL A 39 -4.10 3.32 -29.70
CA VAL A 39 -4.54 4.57 -30.35
C VAL A 39 -3.68 4.85 -31.59
N LEU A 40 -2.35 4.75 -31.46
CA LEU A 40 -1.43 4.93 -32.58
C LEU A 40 -1.63 3.90 -33.69
N GLU A 41 -1.83 2.63 -33.34
CA GLU A 41 -2.04 1.56 -34.32
C GLU A 41 -3.35 1.76 -35.12
N ILE A 42 -4.42 2.22 -34.46
CA ILE A 42 -5.69 2.49 -35.14
C ILE A 42 -5.55 3.69 -36.08
N LEU A 43 -4.88 4.77 -35.61
CA LEU A 43 -4.69 5.99 -36.41
C LEU A 43 -3.72 5.78 -37.57
N SER A 44 -2.72 4.89 -37.44
CA SER A 44 -1.75 4.62 -38.51
C SER A 44 -2.37 3.94 -39.74
N ARG A 45 -3.57 3.37 -39.62
CA ARG A 45 -4.31 2.75 -40.74
C ARG A 45 -4.99 3.78 -41.65
N SER A 46 -5.11 5.03 -41.21
CA SER A 46 -5.69 6.10 -41.99
C SER A 46 -4.67 6.74 -42.92
N SER A 47 -5.03 6.95 -44.19
CA SER A 47 -4.19 7.59 -45.20
C SER A 47 -4.34 9.13 -45.23
N THR A 48 -5.36 9.64 -44.54
CA THR A 48 -5.76 11.07 -44.54
C THR A 48 -5.18 11.85 -43.35
N LEU A 49 -4.68 11.17 -42.33
CA LEU A 49 -4.29 11.78 -41.06
C LEU A 49 -2.80 12.18 -41.06
N LYS A 50 -2.54 13.45 -40.73
CA LYS A 50 -1.16 13.95 -40.67
C LYS A 50 -0.52 13.55 -39.35
N VAL A 51 0.72 13.05 -39.43
CA VAL A 51 1.56 12.72 -38.26
C VAL A 51 1.71 13.90 -37.29
N ALA A 52 1.67 15.14 -37.81
CA ALA A 52 1.72 16.35 -36.99
C ALA A 52 0.64 16.38 -35.89
N ALA A 53 -0.58 15.93 -36.19
CA ALA A 53 -1.72 15.95 -35.27
C ALA A 53 -1.55 15.02 -34.05
N VAL A 54 -0.71 13.97 -34.18
CA VAL A 54 -0.52 12.95 -33.15
C VAL A 54 0.82 13.11 -32.43
N LYS A 55 1.76 13.88 -33.00
CA LYS A 55 3.12 14.08 -32.46
C LYS A 55 3.09 14.56 -31.01
N ASP A 56 2.31 15.60 -30.71
CA ASP A 56 2.28 16.19 -29.36
C ASP A 56 1.67 15.23 -28.34
N TYR A 57 0.67 14.44 -28.73
CA TYR A 57 0.11 13.38 -27.91
C TYR A 57 1.15 12.31 -27.55
N VAL A 58 1.95 11.86 -28.52
CA VAL A 58 3.01 10.87 -28.28
C VAL A 58 4.11 11.44 -27.37
N ILE A 59 4.51 12.69 -27.58
CA ILE A 59 5.53 13.35 -26.75
C ILE A 59 5.04 13.45 -25.30
N ARG A 60 3.80 13.92 -25.07
CA ARG A 60 3.21 13.98 -23.72
C ARG A 60 3.13 12.62 -23.05
N TRP A 61 2.68 11.61 -23.79
CA TRP A 61 2.60 10.24 -23.29
C TRP A 61 3.99 9.70 -22.88
N LEU A 62 5.00 9.85 -23.74
CA LEU A 62 6.37 9.40 -23.43
C LEU A 62 6.96 10.12 -22.22
N ASP A 63 6.73 11.44 -22.09
CA ASP A 63 7.18 12.21 -20.93
C ASP A 63 6.48 11.76 -19.64
N ALA A 64 5.18 11.51 -19.68
CA ALA A 64 4.43 10.97 -18.56
C ALA A 64 4.94 9.58 -18.14
N GLN A 65 5.18 8.68 -19.10
CA GLN A 65 5.76 7.36 -18.83
C GLN A 65 7.16 7.46 -18.21
N LYS A 66 8.00 8.36 -18.74
CA LYS A 66 9.35 8.58 -18.19
C LYS A 66 9.29 9.08 -16.74
N LYS A 67 8.38 10.01 -16.43
CA LYS A 67 8.15 10.48 -15.05
C LYS A 67 7.67 9.37 -14.13
N GLN A 68 6.77 8.51 -14.61
CA GLN A 68 6.29 7.37 -13.83
C GLN A 68 7.43 6.39 -13.52
N ILE A 69 8.23 6.02 -14.53
CA ILE A 69 9.40 5.14 -14.36
C ILE A 69 10.38 5.71 -13.32
N GLU A 70 10.65 7.02 -13.38
CA GLU A 70 11.55 7.67 -12.42
C GLU A 70 10.97 7.67 -10.99
N SER A 71 9.65 7.88 -10.85
CA SER A 71 8.97 7.78 -9.57
C SER A 71 9.04 6.36 -9.00
N ASP A 72 8.77 5.36 -9.83
CA ASP A 72 8.80 3.95 -9.43
C ASP A 72 10.21 3.53 -9.02
N ARG A 73 11.24 3.95 -9.76
CA ARG A 73 12.65 3.72 -9.40
C ARG A 73 13.01 4.30 -8.04
N LYS A 74 12.56 5.53 -7.75
CA LYS A 74 12.78 6.15 -6.43
C LYS A 74 12.08 5.37 -5.32
N ALA A 75 10.83 4.95 -5.55
CA ALA A 75 10.08 4.16 -4.58
C ALA A 75 10.75 2.80 -4.30
N ILE A 76 11.26 2.13 -5.35
CA ILE A 76 12.03 0.88 -5.22
C ILE A 76 13.29 1.12 -4.39
N ALA A 77 14.10 2.12 -4.75
CA ALA A 77 15.34 2.42 -4.03
C ALA A 77 15.10 2.76 -2.54
N GLU A 78 14.04 3.51 -2.24
CA GLU A 78 13.64 3.79 -0.84
C GLU A 78 13.13 2.54 -0.12
N GLY A 79 12.42 1.65 -0.83
CA GLY A 79 11.97 0.36 -0.32
C GLY A 79 13.14 -0.55 0.05
N GLU A 80 14.11 -0.71 -0.86
CA GLU A 80 15.33 -1.50 -0.65
C GLU A 80 16.14 -0.97 0.53
N ARG A 81 16.31 0.35 0.62
CA ARG A 81 17.02 0.98 1.75
C ARG A 81 16.35 0.70 3.09
N ARG A 82 15.01 0.70 3.12
CA ARG A 82 14.22 0.38 4.32
C ARG A 82 14.36 -1.09 4.71
N VAL A 83 14.36 -2.00 3.74
CA VAL A 83 14.58 -3.43 3.99
C VAL A 83 15.97 -3.66 4.58
N GLU A 84 17.01 -3.06 4.01
CA GLU A 84 18.38 -3.19 4.51
C GLU A 84 18.53 -2.65 5.95
N GLU A 85 17.89 -1.52 6.26
CA GLU A 85 17.87 -0.97 7.62
C GLU A 85 17.16 -1.90 8.60
N ILE A 86 16.02 -2.49 8.20
CA ILE A 86 15.28 -3.47 9.01
C ILE A 86 16.15 -4.71 9.25
N ASP A 87 16.84 -5.21 8.23
CA ASP A 87 17.72 -6.38 8.36
C ASP A 87 18.88 -6.10 9.33
N LYS A 88 19.51 -4.92 9.25
CA LYS A 88 20.54 -4.49 10.21
C LYS A 88 19.99 -4.40 11.64
N GLN A 89 18.78 -3.87 11.81
CA GLN A 89 18.12 -3.84 13.11
C GLN A 89 17.84 -5.26 13.63
N MET A 90 17.40 -6.18 12.76
CA MET A 90 17.17 -7.58 13.12
C MET A 90 18.45 -8.28 13.54
N GLU A 91 19.55 -8.12 12.81
CA GLU A 91 20.85 -8.67 13.19
C GLU A 91 21.34 -8.10 14.52
N SER A 92 21.23 -6.78 14.71
CA SER A 92 21.60 -6.15 15.97
C SER A 92 20.77 -6.67 17.15
N LEU A 93 19.47 -6.88 16.98
CA LEU A 93 18.61 -7.42 18.03
C LEU A 93 18.92 -8.89 18.34
N LYS A 94 19.35 -9.68 17.35
CA LYS A 94 19.65 -11.11 17.52
C LYS A 94 21.02 -11.37 18.14
N PHE A 95 22.04 -10.62 17.75
CA PHE A 95 23.44 -10.98 18.03
C PHE A 95 24.19 -9.97 18.91
N ASN A 96 23.71 -8.73 19.03
CA ASN A 96 24.40 -7.71 19.82
C ASN A 96 23.73 -7.52 21.19
N VAL A 97 24.54 -7.26 22.22
CA VAL A 97 24.05 -6.90 23.56
C VAL A 97 23.30 -5.57 23.48
N GLN A 98 22.03 -5.60 23.91
CA GLN A 98 21.16 -4.42 23.94
C GLN A 98 21.25 -3.73 25.29
N VAL A 99 21.79 -2.51 25.32
CA VAL A 99 21.79 -1.68 26.54
C VAL A 99 20.50 -0.88 26.61
N LEU A 100 19.59 -1.26 27.51
CA LEU A 100 18.33 -0.56 27.74
C LEU A 100 18.51 0.51 28.83
N GLN A 101 18.77 1.75 28.43
CA GLN A 101 18.88 2.91 29.35
C GLN A 101 17.52 3.56 29.63
N VAL A 102 16.45 2.78 29.74
CA VAL A 102 15.10 3.32 29.97
C VAL A 102 14.91 3.54 31.46
N ASN A 103 14.71 4.81 31.84
CA ASN A 103 14.60 5.24 33.24
C ASN A 103 13.17 5.57 33.68
N LYS A 104 12.17 5.40 32.80
CA LYS A 104 10.76 5.69 33.09
C LYS A 104 9.86 4.52 32.71
N CYS A 105 8.79 4.34 33.48
CA CYS A 105 7.74 3.38 33.16
C CYS A 105 6.82 3.92 32.05
N SER A 106 6.61 3.13 30.99
CA SER A 106 5.73 3.50 29.87
C SER A 106 4.22 3.49 30.23
N ALA A 107 3.83 3.02 31.42
CA ALA A 107 2.44 3.03 31.89
C ALA A 107 2.12 4.19 32.84
N CYS A 108 3.02 4.51 33.79
CA CYS A 108 2.79 5.55 34.81
C CYS A 108 3.71 6.78 34.68
N ASP A 109 4.58 6.82 33.67
CA ASP A 109 5.59 7.86 33.40
C ASP A 109 6.53 8.22 34.57
N THR A 110 6.52 7.38 35.61
CA THR A 110 7.34 7.56 36.82
C THR A 110 8.70 6.88 36.65
N ALA A 111 9.71 7.34 37.39
CA ALA A 111 11.04 6.75 37.41
C ALA A 111 10.96 5.23 37.66
N LEU A 112 11.63 4.46 36.79
CA LEU A 112 11.60 3.01 36.83
C LEU A 112 12.33 2.53 38.10
N GLN A 113 11.65 1.68 38.87
CA GLN A 113 12.19 1.06 40.07
C GLN A 113 12.25 -0.45 39.85
N LEU A 114 13.24 -1.10 40.47
CA LEU A 114 13.34 -2.57 40.42
C LEU A 114 12.25 -3.19 41.33
N PRO A 115 11.63 -4.31 40.92
CA PRO A 115 11.84 -5.05 39.67
C PRO A 115 11.12 -4.44 38.46
N ALA A 116 11.74 -4.55 37.28
CA ALA A 116 11.21 -3.99 36.03
C ALA A 116 11.25 -5.00 34.88
N VAL A 117 10.31 -4.84 33.95
CA VAL A 117 10.21 -5.61 32.70
C VAL A 117 10.63 -4.72 31.54
N HIS A 118 11.58 -5.19 30.75
CA HIS A 118 12.12 -4.46 29.60
C HIS A 118 11.84 -5.24 28.31
N PHE A 119 11.28 -4.55 27.32
CA PHE A 119 11.07 -5.10 25.99
C PHE A 119 12.13 -4.60 25.01
N LEU A 120 12.47 -5.42 24.01
CA LEU A 120 13.40 -5.05 22.94
C LEU A 120 12.88 -3.89 22.07
N CYS A 121 11.57 -3.61 22.10
CA CYS A 121 10.98 -2.40 21.52
C CYS A 121 11.26 -1.12 22.35
N ARG A 122 12.14 -1.19 23.35
CA ARG A 122 12.55 -0.10 24.26
C ARG A 122 11.46 0.46 25.16
N HIS A 123 10.34 -0.24 25.33
CA HIS A 123 9.37 0.06 26.37
C HIS A 123 9.73 -0.69 27.65
N SER A 124 9.60 0.00 28.79
CA SER A 124 9.93 -0.56 30.09
C SER A 124 8.81 -0.27 31.09
N TYR A 125 8.55 -1.21 31.98
CA TYR A 125 7.44 -1.14 32.92
C TYR A 125 7.90 -1.61 34.30
N HIS A 126 7.36 -1.03 35.37
CA HIS A 126 7.41 -1.71 36.66
C HIS A 126 6.66 -3.04 36.54
N VAL A 127 7.09 -4.09 37.24
CA VAL A 127 6.39 -5.39 37.22
C VAL A 127 4.90 -5.22 37.53
N HIS A 128 4.57 -4.44 38.56
CA HIS A 128 3.18 -4.19 38.95
C HIS A 128 2.36 -3.42 37.89
N CYS A 129 2.97 -2.44 37.24
CA CYS A 129 2.35 -1.72 36.13
C CYS A 129 2.18 -2.62 34.91
N PHE A 130 3.06 -3.59 34.70
CA PHE A 130 2.93 -4.52 33.58
C PHE A 130 1.80 -5.54 33.81
N GLU A 131 1.74 -6.15 35.00
CA GLU A 131 0.69 -7.11 35.40
C GLU A 131 -0.72 -6.50 35.32
N SER A 132 -0.85 -5.20 35.57
CA SER A 132 -2.14 -4.50 35.50
C SER A 132 -2.62 -4.24 34.06
N TYR A 133 -1.71 -4.25 33.08
CA TYR A 133 -1.99 -3.86 31.68
C TYR A 133 -1.85 -5.01 30.68
N SER A 134 -1.24 -6.13 31.05
CA SER A 134 -1.00 -7.27 30.15
C SER A 134 -1.31 -8.61 30.78
N ASP A 135 -2.18 -9.38 30.14
CA ASP A 135 -2.42 -10.80 30.46
C ASP A 135 -1.38 -11.73 29.83
N LYS A 136 -0.49 -11.20 28.97
CA LYS A 136 0.56 -11.95 28.28
C LYS A 136 1.95 -11.44 28.67
N PRO A 137 2.83 -12.30 29.20
CA PRO A 137 4.13 -11.88 29.73
C PRO A 137 5.15 -11.46 28.65
N ASP A 138 4.92 -11.89 27.40
CA ASP A 138 5.81 -11.73 26.25
C ASP A 138 5.40 -10.58 25.30
N VAL A 139 4.32 -9.85 25.62
CA VAL A 139 3.74 -8.85 24.72
C VAL A 139 3.83 -7.45 25.34
N CYS A 140 4.43 -6.49 24.62
CA CYS A 140 4.51 -5.10 25.05
C CYS A 140 3.16 -4.38 24.88
N PRO A 141 2.53 -3.86 25.95
CA PRO A 141 1.24 -3.18 25.85
C PRO A 141 1.26 -1.96 24.92
N ALA A 142 2.31 -1.13 24.96
CA ALA A 142 2.43 0.06 24.12
C ALA A 142 2.52 -0.24 22.62
N CYS A 143 3.10 -1.37 22.22
CA CYS A 143 3.24 -1.74 20.80
C CYS A 143 1.98 -2.41 20.24
N VAL A 144 1.18 -3.02 21.12
CA VAL A 144 -0.14 -3.53 20.77
C VAL A 144 -1.08 -2.34 20.63
N GLY A 145 -1.32 -1.92 19.38
CA GLY A 145 -2.26 -0.83 19.08
C GLY A 145 -3.65 -1.07 19.67
N PRO A 146 -4.50 -0.02 19.81
CA PRO A 146 -5.81 -0.11 20.47
C PRO A 146 -6.70 -1.22 19.91
N MET A 147 -6.65 -1.46 18.59
CA MET A 147 -7.40 -2.55 17.93
C MET A 147 -6.98 -3.96 18.38
N SER A 148 -5.71 -4.15 18.77
CA SER A 148 -5.22 -5.42 19.29
C SER A 148 -5.46 -5.60 20.80
N ARG A 149 -5.70 -4.49 21.53
CA ARG A 149 -6.12 -4.50 22.95
C ARG A 149 -7.61 -4.84 23.08
N GLU A 150 -8.44 -4.30 22.19
CA GLU A 150 -9.88 -4.61 22.11
C GLU A 150 -10.14 -6.05 21.63
N THR A 151 -9.40 -6.54 20.63
CA THR A 151 -9.50 -7.95 20.19
C THR A 151 -9.05 -8.98 21.23
N SER A 152 -8.36 -8.54 22.29
CA SER A 152 -7.99 -9.42 23.41
C SER A 152 -9.11 -9.51 24.47
N ARG A 153 -10.03 -8.54 24.53
CA ARG A 153 -11.18 -8.54 25.44
C ARG A 153 -12.50 -8.92 24.77
N GLU A 154 -12.61 -8.67 23.47
CA GLU A 154 -13.74 -9.09 22.65
C GLU A 154 -13.15 -9.78 21.43
N SER A 155 -13.28 -11.10 21.37
CA SER A 155 -13.19 -11.81 20.09
C SER A 155 -14.17 -11.13 19.14
N ILE A 156 -13.67 -10.24 18.26
CA ILE A 156 -14.41 -9.89 17.05
C ILE A 156 -14.67 -11.24 16.42
N SER A 157 -15.91 -11.72 16.48
CA SER A 157 -16.28 -12.98 15.86
C SER A 157 -15.73 -12.93 14.45
N ASP A 158 -15.04 -13.99 13.99
CA ASP A 158 -14.48 -14.04 12.63
C ASP A 158 -15.52 -13.58 11.57
N LYS A 159 -16.82 -13.75 11.86
CA LYS A 159 -17.94 -13.20 11.09
C LYS A 159 -17.99 -11.67 10.99
N ALA A 160 -17.83 -10.92 12.09
CA ALA A 160 -17.90 -9.46 12.08
C ALA A 160 -16.70 -8.86 11.32
N ALA A 161 -15.50 -9.40 11.54
CA ALA A 161 -14.31 -9.03 10.78
C ALA A 161 -14.46 -9.34 9.27
N TYR A 162 -15.02 -10.52 8.95
CA TYR A 162 -15.30 -10.92 7.57
C TYR A 162 -16.36 -10.01 6.90
N GLN A 163 -17.41 -9.61 7.63
CA GLN A 163 -18.42 -8.69 7.12
C GLN A 163 -17.86 -7.28 6.86
N MET A 164 -16.99 -6.78 7.73
CA MET A 164 -16.30 -5.51 7.51
C MET A 164 -15.37 -5.57 6.29
N PHE A 165 -14.60 -6.64 6.16
CA PHE A 165 -13.77 -6.90 4.98
C PHE A 165 -14.61 -6.91 3.70
N HIS A 166 -15.72 -7.65 3.67
CA HIS A 166 -16.61 -7.71 2.50
C HIS A 166 -17.21 -6.36 2.14
N LYS A 167 -17.61 -5.57 3.14
CA LYS A 167 -18.14 -4.23 2.93
C LYS A 167 -17.08 -3.29 2.34
N GLU A 168 -15.86 -3.30 2.87
CA GLU A 168 -14.74 -2.51 2.34
C GLU A 168 -14.34 -2.96 0.94
N LEU A 169 -14.30 -4.28 0.69
CA LEU A 169 -13.91 -4.84 -0.60
C LEU A 169 -14.91 -4.46 -1.70
N ASN A 170 -16.22 -4.55 -1.41
CA ASN A 170 -17.27 -4.21 -2.38
C ASN A 170 -17.35 -2.71 -2.69
N GLY A 171 -16.86 -1.85 -1.81
CA GLY A 171 -16.82 -0.40 -2.02
C GLY A 171 -15.49 0.15 -2.57
N ALA A 172 -14.45 -0.69 -2.66
CA ALA A 172 -13.12 -0.23 -3.01
C ALA A 172 -12.88 -0.19 -4.52
N VAL A 173 -12.22 0.88 -4.97
CA VAL A 173 -11.74 1.03 -6.36
C VAL A 173 -10.61 0.02 -6.65
N ASN A 174 -9.77 -0.27 -5.65
CA ASN A 174 -8.71 -1.27 -5.74
C ASN A 174 -8.86 -2.34 -4.65
N GLY A 175 -9.47 -3.46 -5.01
CA GLY A 175 -9.69 -4.56 -4.07
C GLY A 175 -8.41 -5.19 -3.51
N LEU A 176 -7.29 -5.14 -4.26
CA LEU A 176 -6.01 -5.69 -3.80
C LEU A 176 -5.41 -4.91 -2.64
N ASP A 177 -5.63 -3.59 -2.58
CA ASP A 177 -5.18 -2.77 -1.46
C ASP A 177 -5.92 -3.14 -0.17
N VAL A 178 -7.24 -3.35 -0.27
CA VAL A 178 -8.04 -3.82 0.87
C VAL A 178 -7.60 -5.21 1.32
N ILE A 179 -7.40 -6.14 0.38
CA ILE A 179 -6.91 -7.49 0.71
C ILE A 179 -5.54 -7.42 1.39
N SER A 180 -4.59 -6.67 0.84
CA SER A 180 -3.23 -6.55 1.39
C SER A 180 -3.23 -5.93 2.79
N LYS A 181 -4.09 -4.94 3.05
CA LYS A 181 -4.32 -4.34 4.38
C LYS A 181 -4.82 -5.37 5.39
N TYR A 182 -5.85 -6.14 5.04
CA TYR A 182 -6.43 -7.12 5.96
C TYR A 182 -5.49 -8.31 6.22
N ILE A 183 -4.74 -8.77 5.21
CA ILE A 183 -3.67 -9.79 5.39
C ILE A 183 -2.59 -9.26 6.34
N ARG A 184 -2.11 -8.03 6.12
CA ARG A 184 -1.09 -7.40 6.99
C ARG A 184 -1.55 -7.28 8.44
N SER A 185 -2.84 -7.02 8.65
CA SER A 185 -3.42 -6.89 10.00
C SER A 185 -3.58 -8.22 10.75
N GLY A 186 -3.36 -9.37 10.09
CA GLY A 186 -3.44 -10.69 10.73
C GLY A 186 -4.84 -11.11 11.18
N VAL A 187 -5.88 -10.39 10.74
CA VAL A 187 -7.29 -10.62 11.11
C VAL A 187 -7.78 -12.02 10.70
N PHE A 188 -7.18 -12.63 9.67
CA PHE A 188 -7.50 -13.98 9.20
C PHE A 188 -6.53 -15.07 9.67
N ASP A 189 -5.53 -14.75 10.50
CA ASP A 189 -4.47 -15.68 10.90
C ASP A 189 -4.86 -16.59 12.09
N SER A 190 -6.16 -16.67 12.39
CA SER A 190 -6.74 -17.45 13.50
C SER A 190 -6.47 -18.96 13.38
N SER A 191 -6.19 -19.48 12.17
CA SER A 191 -5.85 -20.90 11.95
C SER A 191 -4.47 -21.31 12.49
N ARG A 192 -3.49 -20.40 12.61
CA ARG A 192 -2.15 -20.78 13.13
C ARG A 192 -2.13 -21.01 14.64
N ARG A 193 -3.00 -20.34 15.41
CA ARG A 193 -3.03 -20.43 16.89
C ARG A 193 -3.54 -21.77 17.42
N ASN A 194 -4.36 -22.47 16.65
CA ASN A 194 -4.93 -23.77 17.05
C ASN A 194 -3.99 -24.96 16.78
N ALA A 195 -2.93 -24.78 15.98
CA ALA A 195 -1.98 -25.84 15.67
C ALA A 195 -0.83 -25.97 16.68
N GLN A 196 -0.55 -24.93 17.47
CA GLN A 196 0.53 -24.89 18.48
C GLN A 196 0.08 -25.26 19.90
N LYS A 197 -1.19 -25.64 20.08
CA LYS A 197 -1.77 -26.07 21.37
C LYS A 197 -1.93 -27.59 21.50
N LYS A 198 -1.32 -28.37 20.62
CA LYS A 198 -1.26 -29.85 20.70
C LYS A 198 0.13 -30.31 21.06
#